data_AF-A0A7X7PK22-F1
#
_entry.id   AF-A0A7X7PK22-F1
#
_cell.length_a   1.000
_cell.length_b   1.000
_cell.length_c   1.000
_cell.angle_alpha   90.00
_cell.angle_beta   90.00
_cell.angle_gamma   90.00
#
_symmetry.space_group_name_H-M   'P 1'
#
loop_
_entity.id
_entity.type
_entity.pdbx_description
1 polymer ?
#
loop_
_entity_poly.entity_id
_entity_poly.type
_entity_poly.pdbx_seq_one_letter_code
_entity_poly.pdbx_strand_id
1 'polypeptide(L)'
;MKPSRWIAAAVLIGSGACASMRSALPGRSPEDEVRSALAMAEAGYYAAATAVLDSVYTAHWNSDAGVHALLGAAALSLDPRNPDRSLWTSADYSARLIGLPNAPDYLLPVARTMYLVSIELGALEEQRLAAEAARDTAEAIVARTLPRYSGQTVPAQLSALARERDQLVQRIAGLEQALADTTAELERVRRTLKP
;
A
#
# COMPACT_ATOMS: atom_id res chain seq x y z
N MET A 1 -40.12 -42.10 16.82
CA MET A 1 -38.67 -41.96 17.07
C MET A 1 -38.14 -40.91 16.11
N LYS A 2 -37.76 -39.73 16.62
CA LYS A 2 -37.18 -38.61 15.86
C LYS A 2 -35.66 -38.74 15.85
N PRO A 3 -34.98 -38.51 14.73
CA PRO A 3 -33.63 -37.99 14.76
C PRO A 3 -33.63 -36.50 14.40
N SER A 4 -33.32 -35.70 15.41
CA SER A 4 -32.99 -34.27 15.34
C SER A 4 -31.77 -34.04 14.44
N ARG A 5 -31.93 -33.27 13.36
CA ARG A 5 -30.81 -32.74 12.57
C ARG A 5 -30.70 -31.24 12.83
N TRP A 6 -30.07 -30.92 13.96
CA TRP A 6 -29.51 -29.60 14.24
C TRP A 6 -28.01 -29.70 13.96
N ILE A 7 -27.54 -29.29 12.78
CA ILE A 7 -26.12 -28.94 12.59
C ILE A 7 -26.04 -27.72 11.65
N ALA A 8 -25.78 -26.60 12.31
CA ALA A 8 -24.95 -25.46 11.89
C ALA A 8 -25.01 -25.02 10.42
N ALA A 9 -25.84 -24.01 10.19
CA ALA A 9 -25.59 -23.03 9.14
C ALA A 9 -24.35 -22.20 9.51
N ALA A 10 -23.20 -22.51 8.92
CA ALA A 10 -22.04 -21.63 8.96
C ALA A 10 -22.20 -20.57 7.87
N VAL A 11 -22.87 -19.48 8.24
CA VAL A 11 -22.83 -18.21 7.51
C VAL A 11 -21.44 -17.60 7.73
N LEU A 12 -20.61 -17.59 6.69
CA LEU A 12 -19.40 -16.77 6.62
C LEU A 12 -19.62 -15.70 5.56
N ILE A 13 -20.27 -14.62 5.98
CA ILE A 13 -20.29 -13.34 5.27
C ILE A 13 -19.16 -12.49 5.87
N GLY A 14 -18.29 -11.99 5.00
CA GLY A 14 -17.62 -10.70 5.19
C GLY A 14 -16.24 -10.74 5.82
N SER A 15 -15.21 -10.54 5.01
CA SER A 15 -14.45 -9.28 4.99
C SER A 15 -13.27 -9.41 4.03
N GLY A 16 -13.08 -8.38 3.20
CA GLY A 16 -11.90 -8.26 2.36
C GLY A 16 -10.64 -8.28 3.21
N ALA A 17 -9.81 -9.30 3.00
CA ALA A 17 -8.47 -9.36 3.54
C ALA A 17 -7.50 -8.70 2.56
N CYS A 18 -7.59 -7.37 2.42
CA CYS A 18 -6.40 -6.56 2.14
C CYS A 18 -5.61 -6.45 3.44
N ALA A 19 -4.91 -7.52 3.80
CA ALA A 19 -3.82 -7.52 4.77
C ALA A 19 -3.12 -8.87 4.66
N SER A 20 -2.14 -8.95 3.76
CA SER A 20 -1.11 -9.97 3.77
C SER A 20 -0.27 -9.83 5.04
N MET A 21 -0.84 -10.20 6.19
CA MET A 21 -0.11 -10.35 7.44
C MET A 21 0.24 -11.82 7.60
N ARG A 22 1.09 -12.33 6.68
CA ARG A 22 1.85 -13.54 6.99
C ARG A 22 2.97 -13.09 7.90
N SER A 23 2.79 -13.36 9.20
CA SER A 23 3.85 -13.37 10.17
C SER A 23 5.03 -14.15 9.61
N ALA A 24 6.18 -13.50 9.43
CA ALA A 24 7.46 -14.18 9.29
C ALA A 24 7.50 -15.28 10.36
N LEU A 25 7.72 -16.54 9.96
CA LEU A 25 7.80 -17.63 10.93
C LEU A 25 8.94 -17.30 11.90
N PRO A 26 8.68 -17.18 13.21
CA PRO A 26 9.72 -16.76 14.15
C PRO A 26 10.88 -17.76 14.09
N GLY A 27 12.06 -17.27 13.68
CA GLY A 27 13.32 -18.02 13.72
C GLY A 27 13.92 -18.46 12.38
N ARG A 28 13.34 -18.14 11.22
CA ARG A 28 14.02 -18.35 9.93
C ARG A 28 14.73 -17.08 9.47
N SER A 29 15.95 -17.22 8.97
CA SER A 29 16.66 -16.11 8.34
C SER A 29 16.02 -15.81 6.97
N PRO A 30 16.05 -14.56 6.51
CA PRO A 30 15.50 -14.20 5.19
C PRO A 30 16.22 -14.95 4.06
N GLU A 31 17.50 -15.30 4.22
CA GLU A 31 18.24 -16.14 3.27
C GLU A 31 17.67 -17.56 3.17
N ASP A 32 17.25 -18.15 4.30
CA ASP A 32 16.62 -19.46 4.31
C ASP A 32 15.21 -19.42 3.71
N GLU A 33 14.48 -18.31 3.86
CA GLU A 33 13.20 -18.10 3.19
C GLU A 33 13.36 -18.00 1.67
N VAL A 34 14.36 -17.27 1.18
CA VAL A 34 14.70 -17.23 -0.26
C VAL A 34 15.06 -18.62 -0.77
N ARG A 35 15.94 -19.34 -0.08
CA ARG A 35 16.33 -20.71 -0.47
C ARG A 35 15.13 -21.65 -0.50
N SER A 36 14.26 -21.55 0.50
CA SER A 36 13.02 -22.33 0.57
C SER A 36 12.08 -22.00 -0.60
N ALA A 37 11.96 -20.73 -0.98
CA ALA A 37 11.12 -20.32 -2.11
C ALA A 37 11.65 -20.85 -3.45
N LEU A 38 12.97 -20.82 -3.66
CA LEU A 38 13.59 -21.40 -4.86
C LEU A 38 13.36 -22.91 -4.93
N ALA A 39 13.48 -23.63 -3.81
CA ALA A 39 13.16 -25.06 -3.75
C ALA A 39 11.67 -25.34 -4.03
N MET A 40 10.75 -24.46 -3.59
CA MET A 40 9.33 -24.56 -3.95
C MET A 40 9.13 -24.42 -5.47
N ALA A 41 9.82 -23.49 -6.12
CA ALA A 41 9.74 -23.32 -7.56
C ALA A 41 10.30 -24.53 -8.33
N GLU A 42 11.40 -25.12 -7.87
CA GLU A 42 11.94 -26.37 -8.44
C GLU A 42 10.95 -27.54 -8.33
N ALA A 43 10.16 -27.58 -7.25
CA ALA A 43 9.09 -28.55 -7.04
C ALA A 43 7.79 -28.20 -7.79
N GLY A 44 7.77 -27.12 -8.58
CA GLY A 44 6.61 -26.68 -9.37
C GLY A 44 5.59 -25.81 -8.61
N TYR A 45 5.87 -25.43 -7.35
CA TYR A 45 5.00 -24.56 -6.55
C TYR A 45 5.30 -23.07 -6.80
N TYR A 46 5.16 -22.62 -8.05
CA TYR A 46 5.53 -21.27 -8.48
C TYR A 46 4.80 -20.15 -7.74
N ALA A 47 3.47 -20.22 -7.63
CA ALA A 47 2.69 -19.19 -6.94
C ALA A 47 3.10 -19.03 -5.46
N ALA A 48 3.40 -20.14 -4.78
CA ALA A 48 3.88 -20.10 -3.40
C ALA A 48 5.30 -19.53 -3.30
N ALA A 49 6.18 -19.90 -4.23
CA ALA A 49 7.54 -19.38 -4.32
C ALA A 49 7.54 -17.86 -4.54
N THR A 50 6.79 -17.36 -5.52
CA THR A 50 6.68 -15.92 -5.81
C THR A 50 6.15 -15.16 -4.60
N ALA A 51 5.11 -15.67 -3.93
CA ALA A 51 4.57 -15.01 -2.73
C ALA A 51 5.59 -14.91 -1.58
N VAL A 52 6.46 -15.90 -1.40
CA VAL A 52 7.53 -15.85 -0.39
C VAL A 52 8.61 -14.86 -0.81
N LEU A 53 9.06 -14.89 -2.08
CA LEU A 53 10.08 -13.98 -2.58
C LEU A 53 9.62 -12.51 -2.50
N ASP A 54 8.38 -12.22 -2.89
CA ASP A 54 7.81 -10.88 -2.77
C ASP A 54 7.72 -10.42 -1.32
N SER A 55 7.38 -11.33 -0.40
CA SER A 55 7.35 -11.04 1.03
C SER A 55 8.74 -10.70 1.57
N VAL A 56 9.76 -11.51 1.23
CA VAL A 56 11.14 -11.27 1.67
C VAL A 56 11.66 -9.95 1.10
N TYR A 57 11.45 -9.69 -0.20
CA TYR A 57 11.85 -8.42 -0.80
C TYR A 57 11.15 -7.24 -0.11
N THR A 58 9.85 -7.32 0.13
CA THR A 58 9.10 -6.23 0.78
C THR A 58 9.61 -5.95 2.19
N ALA A 59 9.91 -6.98 2.96
CA ALA A 59 10.39 -6.84 4.34
C ALA A 59 11.87 -6.46 4.45
N HIS A 60 12.69 -6.86 3.47
CA HIS A 60 14.15 -6.77 3.53
C HIS A 60 14.78 -6.16 2.27
N TRP A 61 14.09 -5.21 1.62
CA TRP A 61 14.49 -4.64 0.32
C TRP A 61 15.92 -4.09 0.26
N ASN A 62 16.47 -3.66 1.40
CA ASN A 62 17.81 -3.09 1.52
C ASN A 62 18.88 -4.11 1.95
N SER A 63 18.56 -5.40 2.03
CA SER A 63 19.51 -6.47 2.36
C SER A 63 19.84 -7.34 1.15
N ASP A 64 20.93 -8.10 1.24
CA ASP A 64 21.30 -9.07 0.20
C ASP A 64 20.18 -10.08 -0.03
N ALA A 65 19.51 -10.55 1.03
CA ALA A 65 18.39 -11.48 0.91
C ALA A 65 17.22 -10.86 0.12
N GLY A 66 16.90 -9.57 0.33
CA GLY A 66 15.87 -8.88 -0.44
C GLY A 66 16.24 -8.72 -1.91
N VAL A 67 17.51 -8.40 -2.20
CA VAL A 67 18.02 -8.31 -3.57
C VAL A 67 17.92 -9.66 -4.30
N HIS A 68 18.30 -10.75 -3.64
CA HIS A 68 18.18 -12.11 -4.20
C HIS A 68 16.72 -12.54 -4.34
N ALA A 69 15.86 -12.13 -3.40
CA ALA A 69 14.43 -12.40 -3.48
C ALA A 69 13.82 -11.73 -4.72
N LEU A 70 14.14 -10.46 -4.98
CA LEU A 70 13.67 -9.73 -6.15
C LEU A 70 14.20 -10.33 -7.46
N LEU A 71 15.48 -10.71 -7.50
CA LEU A 71 16.06 -11.41 -8.66
C LEU A 71 15.35 -12.74 -8.92
N GLY A 72 15.10 -13.53 -7.87
CA GLY A 72 14.36 -14.78 -7.96
C GLY A 72 12.94 -14.56 -8.47
N ALA A 73 12.23 -13.57 -7.95
CA ALA A 73 10.87 -13.25 -8.38
C ALA A 73 10.81 -12.81 -9.85
N ALA A 74 11.79 -12.02 -10.31
CA ALA A 74 11.94 -11.67 -11.71
C ALA A 74 12.15 -12.92 -12.58
N ALA A 75 13.03 -13.83 -12.16
CA ALA A 75 13.34 -15.04 -12.90
C ALA A 75 12.14 -15.99 -13.00
N LEU A 76 11.39 -16.18 -11.90
CA LEU A 76 10.18 -17.00 -11.90
C LEU A 76 9.06 -16.41 -12.75
N SER A 77 9.00 -15.08 -12.85
CA SER A 77 8.01 -14.39 -13.69
C SER A 77 8.32 -14.54 -15.19
N LEU A 78 9.59 -14.77 -15.54
CA LEU A 78 10.06 -15.02 -16.90
C LEU A 78 10.06 -16.51 -17.29
N ASP A 79 10.10 -17.41 -16.31
CA ASP A 79 10.25 -18.85 -16.54
C ASP A 79 9.06 -19.42 -17.34
N PRO A 80 9.29 -20.01 -18.53
CA PRO A 80 8.21 -20.58 -19.33
C PRO A 80 7.51 -21.77 -18.66
N ARG A 81 8.12 -22.40 -17.65
CA ARG A 81 7.53 -23.48 -16.85
C ARG A 81 6.52 -22.99 -15.83
N ASN A 82 6.55 -21.70 -15.47
CA ASN A 82 5.57 -21.10 -14.58
C ASN A 82 4.25 -20.88 -15.35
N PRO A 83 3.14 -21.53 -14.96
CA PRO A 83 1.85 -21.34 -15.63
C PRO A 83 1.29 -19.92 -15.46
N ASP A 84 1.66 -19.25 -14.35
CA ASP A 84 1.22 -17.90 -14.00
C ASP A 84 2.28 -16.85 -14.38
N ARG A 85 3.15 -17.17 -15.36
CA ARG A 85 4.20 -16.24 -15.80
C ARG A 85 3.61 -14.91 -16.28
N SER A 86 4.34 -13.83 -16.06
CA SER A 86 4.02 -12.50 -16.57
C SER A 86 5.31 -11.83 -17.01
N LEU A 87 5.40 -11.54 -18.31
CA LEU A 87 6.57 -10.88 -18.89
C LEU A 87 6.68 -9.45 -18.37
N TRP A 88 5.53 -8.79 -18.18
CA TRP A 88 5.47 -7.47 -17.58
C TRP A 88 6.01 -7.49 -16.13
N THR A 89 5.58 -8.44 -15.29
CA THR A 89 6.09 -8.54 -13.92
C THR A 89 7.60 -8.80 -13.88
N SER A 90 8.12 -9.66 -14.78
CA SER A 90 9.56 -9.86 -14.92
C SER A 90 10.30 -8.56 -15.29
N ALA A 91 9.78 -7.80 -16.25
CA ALA A 91 10.34 -6.51 -16.64
C ALA A 91 10.30 -5.50 -15.47
N ASP A 92 9.19 -5.39 -14.76
CA ASP A 92 9.04 -4.49 -13.61
C ASP A 92 10.01 -4.84 -12.47
N TYR A 93 10.11 -6.12 -12.09
CA TYR A 93 11.06 -6.56 -11.06
C TYR A 93 12.52 -6.35 -11.48
N SER A 94 12.84 -6.62 -12.74
CA SER A 94 14.17 -6.36 -13.28
C SER A 94 14.52 -4.87 -13.27
N ALA A 95 13.57 -4.00 -13.64
CA ALA A 95 13.74 -2.55 -13.60
C ALA A 95 13.93 -2.04 -12.16
N ARG A 96 13.16 -2.57 -11.21
CA ARG A 96 13.33 -2.27 -9.77
C ARG A 96 14.72 -2.67 -9.29
N LEU A 97 15.20 -3.86 -9.66
CA LEU A 97 16.52 -4.35 -9.29
C LEU A 97 17.65 -3.45 -9.84
N ILE A 98 17.51 -2.94 -11.08
CA ILE A 98 18.45 -1.98 -11.68
C ILE A 98 18.45 -0.65 -10.91
N GLY A 99 17.30 -0.25 -10.37
CA GLY A 99 17.13 1.01 -9.62
C GLY A 99 17.52 0.92 -8.14
N LEU A 100 17.83 -0.28 -7.61
CA LEU A 100 18.19 -0.42 -6.21
C LEU A 100 19.59 0.17 -5.92
N PRO A 101 19.73 1.05 -4.90
CA PRO A 101 21.01 1.69 -4.60
C PRO A 101 22.05 0.72 -4.02
N ASN A 102 21.61 -0.42 -3.49
CA ASN A 102 22.42 -1.46 -2.88
C ASN A 102 22.52 -2.73 -3.74
N ALA A 103 22.07 -2.69 -5.00
CA ALA A 103 22.23 -3.83 -5.89
C ALA A 103 23.73 -4.08 -6.16
N PRO A 104 24.24 -5.31 -5.93
CA PRO A 104 25.61 -5.65 -6.28
C PRO A 104 25.89 -5.45 -7.79
N ASP A 105 27.04 -4.87 -8.12
CA ASP A 105 27.41 -4.54 -9.51
C ASP A 105 27.34 -5.74 -10.47
N TYR A 106 27.64 -6.94 -9.96
CA TYR A 106 27.62 -8.17 -10.74
C TYR A 106 26.20 -8.63 -11.12
N LEU A 107 25.16 -8.16 -10.43
CA LEU A 107 23.76 -8.48 -10.75
C LEU A 107 23.15 -7.53 -11.78
N LEU A 108 23.70 -6.33 -11.95
CA LEU A 108 23.15 -5.35 -12.90
C LEU A 108 23.10 -5.86 -14.35
N PRO A 109 24.12 -6.56 -14.89
CA PRO A 109 24.03 -7.14 -16.23
C PRO A 109 22.92 -8.20 -16.35
N VAL A 110 22.72 -9.00 -15.30
CA VAL A 110 21.69 -10.04 -15.26
C VAL A 110 20.30 -9.39 -15.28
N ALA A 111 20.07 -8.40 -14.42
CA ALA A 111 18.81 -7.66 -14.35
C ALA A 111 18.49 -6.95 -15.69
N ARG A 112 19.49 -6.30 -16.31
CA ARG A 112 19.33 -5.67 -17.63
C ARG A 112 18.98 -6.67 -18.71
N THR A 113 19.61 -7.84 -18.71
CA THR A 113 19.32 -8.90 -19.68
C THR A 113 17.88 -9.40 -19.51
N MET A 114 17.46 -9.68 -18.28
CA MET A 114 16.09 -10.12 -18.00
C MET A 114 15.05 -9.06 -18.39
N TYR A 115 15.33 -7.79 -18.10
CA TYR A 115 14.50 -6.67 -18.54
C TYR A 115 14.35 -6.67 -20.07
N LEU A 116 15.47 -6.65 -20.81
CA LEU A 116 15.46 -6.58 -22.27
C LEU A 116 14.78 -7.81 -22.90
N VAL A 117 15.08 -9.01 -22.41
CA VAL A 117 14.42 -10.25 -22.87
C VAL A 117 12.91 -10.18 -22.62
N SER A 118 12.48 -9.69 -21.46
CA SER A 118 11.05 -9.54 -21.16
C SER A 118 10.37 -8.59 -22.16
N ILE A 119 11.02 -7.46 -22.48
CA ILE A 119 10.55 -6.50 -23.46
C ILE A 119 10.48 -7.13 -24.86
N GLU A 120 11.53 -7.82 -25.31
CA GLU A 120 11.58 -8.49 -26.62
C GLU A 120 10.50 -9.57 -26.77
N LEU A 121 10.18 -10.29 -25.68
CA LEU A 121 9.11 -11.29 -25.66
C LEU A 121 7.70 -10.68 -25.62
N GLY A 122 7.57 -9.36 -25.49
CA GLY A 122 6.29 -8.66 -25.57
C GLY A 122 5.72 -8.16 -24.25
N ALA A 123 6.53 -7.96 -23.20
CA ALA A 123 6.06 -7.42 -21.91
C ALA A 123 5.26 -6.12 -22.03
N LEU A 124 5.62 -5.22 -22.95
CA LEU A 124 4.90 -3.96 -23.15
C LEU A 124 3.51 -4.16 -23.76
N GLU A 125 3.37 -5.15 -24.65
CA GLU A 125 2.08 -5.48 -25.24
C GLU A 125 1.16 -6.15 -24.22
N GLU A 126 1.72 -7.06 -23.39
CA GLU A 126 1.01 -7.65 -22.25
C GLU A 126 0.48 -6.56 -21.31
N GLN A 127 1.32 -5.58 -20.95
CA GLN A 127 0.93 -4.45 -20.10
C GLN A 127 -0.18 -3.60 -20.76
N ARG A 128 -0.06 -3.30 -22.06
CA ARG A 128 -1.04 -2.52 -22.80
C ARG A 128 -2.41 -3.18 -22.80
N LEU A 129 -2.46 -4.48 -23.10
CA LEU A 129 -3.70 -5.26 -23.11
C LEU A 129 -4.32 -5.34 -21.71
N ALA A 130 -3.51 -5.52 -20.66
CA ALA A 130 -3.99 -5.51 -19.28
C ALA A 130 -4.57 -4.14 -18.88
N ALA A 131 -3.93 -3.04 -19.31
CA ALA A 131 -4.41 -1.69 -19.04
C ALA A 131 -5.71 -1.36 -19.79
N GLU A 132 -5.86 -1.84 -21.03
CA GLU A 132 -7.10 -1.72 -21.80
C GLU A 132 -8.25 -2.47 -21.12
N ALA A 133 -8.04 -3.73 -20.72
CA ALA A 133 -9.02 -4.50 -19.97
C ALA A 133 -9.39 -3.85 -18.61
N ALA A 134 -8.42 -3.25 -17.93
CA ALA A 134 -8.64 -2.50 -16.70
C ALA A 134 -9.48 -1.23 -16.92
N ARG A 135 -9.31 -0.55 -18.06
CA ARG A 135 -10.15 0.62 -18.43
C ARG A 135 -11.57 0.19 -18.74
N ASP A 136 -11.76 -0.85 -19.53
CA ASP A 136 -13.10 -1.35 -19.87
C ASP A 136 -13.89 -1.77 -18.62
N THR A 137 -13.21 -2.43 -17.67
CA THR A 137 -13.81 -2.79 -16.38
C THR A 137 -14.09 -1.56 -15.50
N ALA A 138 -13.20 -0.57 -15.46
CA ALA A 138 -13.44 0.67 -14.75
C ALA A 138 -14.62 1.45 -15.34
N GLU A 139 -14.75 1.53 -16.66
CA GLU A 139 -15.88 2.13 -17.36
C GLU A 139 -17.18 1.38 -17.05
N ALA A 140 -17.15 0.05 -17.01
CA ALA A 140 -18.31 -0.75 -16.59
C ALA A 140 -18.71 -0.53 -15.12
N ILE A 141 -17.73 -0.33 -14.22
CA ILE A 141 -17.97 0.01 -12.81
C ILE A 141 -18.53 1.43 -12.68
N VAL A 142 -18.01 2.40 -13.42
CA VAL A 142 -18.50 3.79 -13.42
C VAL A 142 -19.91 3.88 -14.00
N ALA A 143 -20.20 3.10 -15.06
CA ALA A 143 -21.53 2.98 -15.66
C ALA A 143 -22.57 2.41 -14.68
N ARG A 144 -22.14 1.55 -13.75
CA ARG A 144 -22.91 1.22 -12.54
C ARG A 144 -22.79 2.37 -11.55
N THR A 145 -23.53 3.46 -11.81
CA THR A 145 -23.60 4.69 -11.00
C THR A 145 -23.13 4.49 -9.57
N LEU A 146 -21.87 4.83 -9.32
CA LEU A 146 -21.35 4.90 -7.95
C LEU A 146 -22.24 5.86 -7.16
N PRO A 147 -22.60 5.54 -5.90
CA PRO A 147 -23.35 6.47 -5.08
C PRO A 147 -22.61 7.80 -5.05
N ARG A 148 -23.23 8.86 -5.58
CA ARG A 148 -22.68 10.20 -5.48
C ARG A 148 -22.63 10.54 -3.99
N TYR A 149 -21.44 10.60 -3.42
CA TYR A 149 -21.25 11.14 -2.09
C TYR A 149 -21.65 12.62 -2.16
N SER A 150 -22.83 12.95 -1.64
CA SER A 150 -23.34 14.32 -1.54
C SER A 150 -22.71 15.10 -0.39
N GLY A 151 -21.79 14.48 0.35
CA GLY A 151 -21.04 15.10 1.43
C GLY A 151 -19.89 15.97 0.92
N GLN A 152 -19.57 17.03 1.67
CA GLN A 152 -18.35 17.80 1.45
C GLN A 152 -17.14 16.88 1.57
N THR A 153 -16.18 17.00 0.65
CA THR A 153 -14.93 16.25 0.68
C THR A 153 -14.12 16.55 1.95
N VAL A 154 -13.30 15.60 2.41
CA VAL A 154 -12.45 15.79 3.61
C VAL A 154 -11.61 17.08 3.55
N PRO A 155 -11.00 17.47 2.40
CA PRO A 155 -10.33 18.77 2.29
C PRO A 155 -11.25 19.98 2.49
N ALA A 156 -12.50 19.91 2.01
CA ALA A 156 -13.48 20.98 2.19
C ALA A 156 -13.87 21.13 3.67
N GLN A 157 -14.07 20.02 4.38
CA GLN A 157 -14.36 20.01 5.82
C GLN A 157 -13.19 20.58 6.65
N LEU A 158 -11.95 20.19 6.32
CA LEU A 158 -10.75 20.74 6.95
C LEU A 158 -10.62 22.25 6.74
N SER A 159 -10.94 22.74 5.53
CA SER A 159 -10.91 24.18 5.24
C SER A 159 -11.98 24.98 5.99
N ALA A 160 -13.12 24.35 6.30
CA ALA A 160 -14.20 24.97 7.07
C ALA A 160 -13.82 25.04 8.55
N LEU A 161 -13.30 23.93 9.11
CA LEU A 161 -12.79 23.86 10.48
C LEU A 161 -11.63 24.83 10.72
N ALA A 162 -10.72 24.99 9.75
CA ALA A 162 -9.63 25.95 9.85
C ALA A 162 -10.16 27.40 9.94
N ARG A 163 -11.15 27.76 9.13
CA ARG A 163 -11.79 29.09 9.16
C ARG A 163 -12.53 29.33 10.48
N GLU A 164 -13.23 28.32 10.98
CA GLU A 164 -13.95 28.39 12.25
C GLU A 164 -13.00 28.58 13.44
N ARG A 165 -11.87 27.84 13.46
CA ARG A 165 -10.80 28.04 14.43
C ARG A 165 -10.28 29.49 14.39
N ASP A 166 -9.99 30.01 13.21
CA ASP A 166 -9.42 31.36 13.08
C ASP A 166 -10.40 32.45 13.57
N GLN A 167 -11.70 32.27 13.31
CA GLN A 167 -12.75 33.15 13.83
C GLN A 167 -12.86 33.08 15.36
N LEU A 168 -12.77 31.88 15.94
CA LEU A 168 -12.81 31.69 17.39
C LEU A 168 -11.59 32.32 18.07
N VAL A 169 -10.40 32.18 17.48
CA VAL A 169 -9.17 32.81 17.98
C VAL A 169 -9.30 34.33 18.00
N GLN A 170 -9.79 34.95 16.93
CA GLN A 170 -10.01 36.39 16.89
C GLN A 170 -11.03 36.86 17.93
N ARG A 171 -12.09 36.07 18.14
CA ARG A 171 -13.13 36.39 19.12
C ARG A 171 -12.63 36.29 20.56
N ILE A 172 -11.79 35.30 20.87
CA ILE A 172 -11.13 35.17 22.17
C ILE A 172 -10.23 36.37 22.42
N ALA A 173 -9.36 36.72 21.47
CA ALA A 173 -8.45 37.87 21.61
C ALA A 173 -9.22 39.19 21.83
N GLY A 174 -10.36 39.38 21.13
CA GLY A 174 -11.21 40.55 21.34
C GLY A 174 -11.88 40.59 22.73
N LEU A 175 -12.31 39.43 23.24
CA LEU A 175 -12.90 39.33 24.58
C LEU A 175 -11.85 39.54 25.68
N GLU A 176 -10.63 39.04 25.51
CA GLU A 176 -9.51 39.26 26.43
C GLU A 176 -9.15 40.75 26.51
N GLN A 177 -9.11 41.46 25.37
CA GLN A 177 -8.87 42.89 25.34
C GLN A 177 -9.98 43.68 26.05
N ALA A 178 -11.25 43.36 25.79
CA ALA A 178 -12.37 44.01 26.46
C ALA A 178 -12.37 43.78 27.98
N LEU A 179 -11.94 42.59 28.43
CA LEU A 179 -11.76 42.29 29.85
C LEU A 179 -10.61 43.11 30.44
N ALA A 180 -9.49 43.24 29.73
CA ALA A 180 -8.38 44.10 30.16
C ALA A 180 -8.82 45.56 30.30
N ASP A 181 -9.54 46.11 29.32
CA ASP A 181 -10.01 47.50 29.33
C ASP A 181 -10.98 47.76 30.49
N THR A 182 -11.97 46.87 30.69
CA THR A 182 -12.94 46.98 31.79
C THR A 182 -12.28 46.86 33.17
N THR A 183 -11.29 45.99 33.34
CA THR A 183 -10.55 45.88 34.61
C THR A 183 -9.71 47.13 34.90
N ALA A 184 -9.07 47.71 33.88
CA ALA A 184 -8.32 48.96 34.01
C ALA A 184 -9.24 50.13 34.38
N GLU A 185 -10.44 50.19 33.80
CA GLU A 185 -11.44 51.20 34.10
C GLU A 185 -12.01 51.06 35.52
N LEU A 186 -12.28 49.83 35.98
CA LEU A 186 -12.67 49.56 37.36
C LEU A 186 -11.59 49.97 38.37
N GLU A 187 -10.31 49.68 38.09
CA GLU A 187 -9.21 50.11 38.94
C GLU A 187 -9.03 51.64 38.96
N ARG A 188 -9.25 52.31 37.82
CA ARG A 188 -9.28 53.77 37.75
C ARG A 188 -10.40 54.36 38.61
N VAL A 189 -11.62 53.83 38.48
CA VAL A 189 -12.79 54.26 39.26
C VAL A 189 -12.57 54.01 40.76
N ARG A 190 -12.00 52.85 41.14
CA ARG A 190 -11.63 52.55 42.52
C ARG A 190 -10.63 53.54 43.10
N ARG A 191 -9.61 53.94 42.34
CA ARG A 191 -8.63 54.97 42.77
C ARG A 191 -9.28 56.34 42.96
N THR A 192 -10.29 56.69 42.15
CA THR A 192 -11.00 57.97 42.29
C THR A 192 -12.02 58.00 43.44
N LEU A 193 -12.49 56.85 43.91
CA LEU A 193 -13.50 56.74 44.99
C LEU A 193 -12.89 56.47 46.39
N LYS A 194 -11.58 56.26 46.49
CA LYS A 194 -10.87 56.21 47.78
C LYS A 194 -10.26 57.59 48.08
N PRO A 195 -10.83 58.38 49.02
CA PRO A 195 -10.11 59.47 49.67
C PRO A 195 -9.01 58.96 50.60
#